data_AF-A0A939T785-F1
#
_entry.id   AF-A0A939T785-F1
#
_cell.length_a   1.000
_cell.length_b   1.000
_cell.length_c   1.000
_cell.angle_alpha   90.00
_cell.angle_beta   90.00
_cell.angle_gamma   90.00
#
_symmetry.space_group_name_H-M   'P 1'
#
loop_
_entity.id
_entity.type
_entity.pdbx_description
1 polymer ?
#
loop_
_entity_poly.entity_id
_entity_poly.type
_entity_poly.pdbx_seq_one_letter_code
_entity_poly.pdbx_strand_id
1 'polypeptide(L)'
;MTPDGILAEIAEMLVDVVGEEILLIGELTHDTSFNDDLALESIEFVALAERLQLRYGERVDFMVFLAGMDIDEIMGMTLGDLTSHIAASLDPGLDPAPDLAPAQAPDPEQAPDLAPAPDLASDLASASAPDLASASAPDQASASAPDPASNGALEGSRA
;
A
#
# COMPACT_ATOMS: atom_id res chain seq x y z
N MET A 1 -18.62 -11.73 15.89
CA MET A 1 -18.08 -10.38 16.16
C MET A 1 -18.44 -9.51 14.96
N THR A 2 -18.78 -8.22 15.13
CA THR A 2 -19.13 -7.37 13.98
C THR A 2 -17.87 -6.87 13.27
N PRO A 3 -17.91 -6.67 11.93
CA PRO A 3 -16.77 -6.17 11.17
C PRO A 3 -16.27 -4.81 11.68
N ASP A 4 -17.17 -3.91 12.08
CA ASP A 4 -16.80 -2.62 12.69
C ASP A 4 -16.03 -2.78 14.02
N GLY A 5 -16.39 -3.79 14.81
CA GLY A 5 -15.70 -4.08 16.08
C GLY A 5 -14.29 -4.62 15.85
N ILE A 6 -14.11 -5.43 14.80
CA ILE A 6 -12.81 -5.95 14.37
C ILE A 6 -11.95 -4.81 13.81
N LEU A 7 -12.55 -3.89 13.04
CA LEU A 7 -11.84 -2.73 12.50
C LEU A 7 -11.26 -1.88 13.63
N ALA A 8 -12.06 -1.60 14.66
CA ALA A 8 -11.59 -0.86 15.83
C ALA A 8 -10.41 -1.55 16.52
N GLU A 9 -10.43 -2.88 16.67
CA GLU A 9 -9.29 -3.62 17.22
C GLU A 9 -8.05 -3.57 16.32
N ILE A 10 -8.23 -3.68 15.00
CA ILE A 10 -7.12 -3.58 14.03
C ILE A 10 -6.52 -2.16 14.06
N ALA A 11 -7.36 -1.13 14.16
CA ALA A 11 -6.91 0.25 14.30
C ALA A 11 -5.99 0.43 15.52
N GLU A 12 -6.36 -0.13 16.67
CA GLU A 12 -5.49 -0.11 17.86
C GLU A 12 -4.19 -0.89 17.63
N MET A 13 -4.24 -2.05 16.97
CA MET A 13 -3.04 -2.81 16.63
C MET A 13 -2.11 -2.04 15.68
N LEU A 14 -2.66 -1.33 14.70
CA LEU A 14 -1.91 -0.50 13.76
C LEU A 14 -1.20 0.65 14.45
N VAL A 15 -1.89 1.37 15.36
CA VAL A 15 -1.26 2.42 16.18
C VAL A 15 -0.09 1.87 16.99
N ASP A 16 -0.18 0.64 17.47
CA ASP A 16 0.87 0.02 18.28
C ASP A 16 2.01 -0.57 17.41
N VAL A 17 1.81 -0.75 16.10
CA VAL A 17 2.85 -1.23 15.16
C VAL A 17 3.56 -0.06 14.47
N VAL A 18 2.77 0.83 13.86
CA VAL A 18 3.23 1.94 13.02
C VAL A 18 3.45 3.20 13.87
N GLY A 19 2.77 3.31 15.01
CA GLY A 19 2.88 4.45 15.92
C GLY A 19 1.82 5.52 15.69
N GLU A 20 2.12 6.73 16.16
CA GLU A 20 1.21 7.89 16.09
C GLU A 20 0.97 8.38 14.65
N GLU A 21 1.74 7.90 13.67
CA GLU A 21 1.54 8.24 12.25
C GLU A 21 0.18 7.77 11.72
N ILE A 22 -0.35 6.67 12.26
CA ILE A 22 -1.71 6.20 11.96
C ILE A 22 -2.79 7.21 12.40
N LEU A 23 -2.51 8.06 13.38
CA LEU A 23 -3.46 9.08 13.81
C LEU A 23 -3.46 10.31 12.88
N LEU A 24 -2.45 10.44 12.02
CA LEU A 24 -2.28 11.58 11.11
C LEU A 24 -3.03 11.38 9.78
N ILE A 25 -3.26 10.14 9.36
CA ILE A 25 -4.02 9.79 8.14
C ILE A 25 -5.54 9.99 8.30
N GLY A 26 -6.02 10.08 9.54
CA GLY A 26 -7.41 10.40 9.85
C GLY A 26 -8.22 9.19 10.34
N GLU A 27 -9.48 9.10 9.90
CA GLU A 27 -10.36 8.00 10.31
C GLU A 27 -10.08 6.76 9.46
N LEU A 28 -9.73 5.65 10.13
CA LEU A 28 -9.60 4.35 9.49
C LEU A 28 -10.97 3.79 9.16
N THR A 29 -11.16 3.41 7.89
CA THR A 29 -12.42 2.85 7.39
C THR A 29 -12.17 1.52 6.70
N HIS A 30 -13.24 0.81 6.33
CA HIS A 30 -13.11 -0.44 5.58
C HIS A 30 -12.48 -0.25 4.19
N ASP A 31 -12.50 0.96 3.64
CA ASP A 31 -11.91 1.28 2.34
C ASP A 31 -10.41 1.64 2.44
N THR A 32 -9.91 1.84 3.66
CA THR A 32 -8.50 2.18 3.91
C THR A 32 -7.59 1.08 3.38
N SER A 33 -6.73 1.44 2.42
CA SER A 33 -5.77 0.53 1.78
C SER A 33 -4.51 0.36 2.62
N PHE A 34 -4.01 -0.87 2.69
CA PHE A 34 -2.74 -1.19 3.33
C PHE A 34 -1.52 -0.54 2.65
N ASN A 35 -1.55 -0.41 1.33
CA ASN A 35 -0.43 0.08 0.55
C ASN A 35 -0.55 1.57 0.21
N ASP A 36 -1.74 2.06 -0.13
CA ASP A 36 -1.91 3.45 -0.59
C ASP A 36 -2.15 4.44 0.56
N ASP A 37 -3.02 4.07 1.52
CA ASP A 37 -3.45 4.96 2.60
C ASP A 37 -2.56 4.80 3.85
N LEU A 38 -2.34 3.55 4.27
CA LEU A 38 -1.46 3.24 5.40
C LEU A 38 0.02 3.23 5.02
N ALA A 39 0.33 3.00 3.75
CA ALA A 39 1.68 2.84 3.23
C ALA A 39 2.57 1.92 4.09
N LEU A 40 2.00 0.80 4.57
CA LEU A 40 2.70 -0.07 5.51
C LEU A 40 4.00 -0.60 4.92
N GLU A 41 5.07 -0.43 5.67
CA GLU A 41 6.34 -1.04 5.36
C GLU A 41 6.26 -2.56 5.53
N SER A 42 7.06 -3.28 4.76
CA SER A 42 7.14 -4.75 4.82
C SER A 42 7.40 -5.29 6.25
N ILE A 43 8.07 -4.53 7.11
CA ILE A 43 8.31 -4.89 8.52
C ILE A 43 7.08 -4.67 9.41
N GLU A 44 6.33 -3.59 9.18
CA GLU A 44 5.10 -3.26 9.90
C GLU A 44 4.00 -4.26 9.54
N PHE A 45 3.96 -4.65 8.27
CA PHE A 45 3.05 -5.67 7.79
C PHE A 45 3.27 -7.02 8.51
N VAL A 46 4.54 -7.44 8.67
CA VAL A 46 4.87 -8.65 9.44
C VAL A 46 4.53 -8.47 10.93
N ALA A 47 4.82 -7.32 11.52
CA ALA A 47 4.47 -7.04 12.92
C ALA A 47 2.95 -7.06 13.16
N LEU A 48 2.16 -6.54 12.22
CA LEU A 48 0.70 -6.63 12.28
C LEU A 48 0.23 -8.08 12.18
N ALA A 49 0.82 -8.87 11.29
CA ALA A 49 0.51 -10.30 11.17
C ALA A 49 0.76 -11.04 12.50
N GLU A 50 1.87 -10.76 13.17
CA GLU A 50 2.18 -11.32 14.50
C GLU A 50 1.15 -10.87 15.55
N ARG A 51 0.74 -9.61 15.55
CA ARG A 51 -0.28 -9.07 16.46
C ARG A 51 -1.64 -9.74 16.27
N LEU A 52 -2.08 -9.90 15.01
CA LEU A 52 -3.30 -10.62 14.67
C LEU A 52 -3.23 -12.07 15.17
N GLN A 53 -2.10 -12.73 14.97
CA GLN A 53 -1.87 -14.10 15.43
C GLN A 53 -1.90 -14.22 16.96
N LEU A 54 -1.34 -13.24 17.69
CA LEU A 54 -1.39 -13.18 19.16
C LEU A 54 -2.81 -12.92 19.68
N ARG A 55 -3.60 -12.10 18.97
CA ARG A 55 -4.94 -11.71 19.40
C ARG A 55 -5.99 -12.78 19.11
N TYR A 56 -6.01 -13.29 17.88
CA TYR A 56 -7.04 -14.22 17.40
C TYR A 56 -6.60 -15.69 17.47
N GLY A 57 -5.30 -15.95 17.67
CA GLY A 57 -4.75 -17.31 17.76
C GLY A 57 -4.89 -18.05 16.43
N GLU A 58 -4.93 -19.39 16.50
CA GLU A 58 -5.07 -20.26 15.31
C GLU A 58 -6.43 -20.11 14.59
N ARG A 59 -7.34 -19.27 15.08
CA ARG A 59 -8.62 -19.03 14.41
C ARG A 59 -8.47 -18.20 13.15
N VAL A 60 -7.50 -17.28 13.13
CA VAL A 60 -7.23 -16.39 12.00
C VAL A 60 -5.80 -16.66 11.54
N ASP A 61 -5.66 -17.30 10.39
CA ASP A 61 -4.36 -17.55 9.78
C ASP A 61 -4.12 -16.54 8.65
N PHE A 62 -3.59 -15.38 9.04
CA PHE A 62 -3.35 -14.27 8.11
C PHE A 62 -2.32 -14.62 7.03
N MET A 63 -1.34 -15.47 7.34
CA MET A 63 -0.35 -15.90 6.35
C MET A 63 -0.96 -16.82 5.30
N VAL A 64 -1.87 -17.72 5.70
CA VAL A 64 -2.63 -18.54 4.76
C VAL A 64 -3.56 -17.68 3.92
N PHE A 65 -4.21 -16.66 4.50
CA PHE A 65 -5.06 -15.73 3.76
C PHE A 65 -4.28 -15.03 2.64
N LEU A 66 -3.11 -14.46 2.95
CA LEU A 66 -2.28 -13.77 1.96
C LEU A 66 -1.69 -14.72 0.91
N ALA A 67 -1.34 -15.94 1.30
CA ALA A 67 -0.85 -16.94 0.36
C ALA A 67 -1.90 -17.37 -0.66
N GLY A 68 -3.19 -17.11 -0.39
CA GLY A 68 -4.29 -17.33 -1.32
C GLY A 68 -4.56 -16.18 -2.29
N MET A 69 -3.87 -15.05 -2.15
CA MET A 69 -4.07 -13.83 -2.95
C MET A 69 -3.00 -13.68 -4.02
N ASP A 70 -3.37 -13.11 -5.16
CA ASP A 70 -2.43 -12.66 -6.19
C ASP A 70 -1.71 -11.38 -5.76
N ILE A 71 -0.56 -11.08 -6.41
CA ILE A 71 0.24 -9.91 -6.05
C ILE A 71 -0.54 -8.59 -6.19
N ASP A 72 -1.38 -8.47 -7.22
CA ASP A 72 -2.23 -7.30 -7.43
C ASP A 72 -3.29 -7.18 -6.32
N GLU A 73 -3.83 -8.30 -5.84
CA GLU A 73 -4.79 -8.32 -4.73
C GLU A 73 -4.14 -7.94 -3.40
N ILE A 74 -2.92 -8.41 -3.14
CA ILE A 74 -2.15 -8.02 -1.95
C ILE A 74 -1.86 -6.51 -1.96
N MET A 75 -1.46 -5.97 -3.11
CA MET A 75 -1.22 -4.53 -3.27
C MET A 75 -2.49 -3.69 -3.13
N GLY A 76 -3.64 -4.25 -3.52
CA GLY A 76 -4.96 -3.62 -3.39
C GLY A 76 -5.69 -3.87 -2.07
N MET A 77 -5.08 -4.60 -1.13
CA MET A 77 -5.78 -5.07 0.07
C MET A 77 -6.23 -3.90 0.96
N THR A 78 -7.45 -4.00 1.48
CA THR A 78 -8.04 -3.01 2.40
C THR A 78 -8.29 -3.57 3.80
N LEU A 79 -8.55 -2.69 4.76
CA LEU A 79 -9.04 -3.08 6.09
C LEU A 79 -10.38 -3.83 6.01
N GLY A 80 -11.20 -3.56 4.99
CA GLY A 80 -12.44 -4.28 4.70
C GLY A 80 -12.22 -5.75 4.41
N ASP A 81 -11.23 -6.08 3.58
CA ASP A 81 -10.89 -7.46 3.24
C ASP A 81 -10.42 -8.23 4.49
N LEU A 82 -9.53 -7.61 5.27
CA LEU A 82 -9.01 -8.21 6.50
C LEU A 82 -10.12 -8.41 7.56
N THR A 83 -10.92 -7.38 7.82
CA THR A 83 -12.01 -7.44 8.80
C THR A 83 -13.05 -8.51 8.42
N SER A 84 -13.34 -8.64 7.12
CA SER A 84 -14.24 -9.67 6.59
C SER A 84 -13.67 -11.07 6.78
N HIS A 85 -12.38 -11.26 6.48
CA HIS A 85 -11.69 -12.54 6.68
C HIS A 85 -11.70 -12.97 8.16
N ILE A 86 -11.42 -12.03 9.08
CA ILE A 86 -11.44 -12.29 10.52
C ILE A 86 -12.86 -12.60 10.99
N ALA A 87 -13.87 -11.84 10.53
CA ALA A 87 -15.26 -12.08 10.91
C ALA A 87 -15.72 -13.49 10.51
N ALA A 88 -15.39 -13.91 9.28
CA ALA A 88 -15.70 -15.25 8.77
C ALA A 88 -14.97 -16.35 9.57
N SER A 89 -13.70 -16.13 9.88
CA SER A 89 -12.88 -17.05 10.67
C SER A 89 -13.37 -17.22 12.12
N LEU A 90 -13.99 -16.18 12.68
CA LEU A 90 -14.55 -16.18 14.04
C LEU A 90 -15.99 -16.69 14.11
N ASP A 91 -16.66 -16.91 12.98
CA ASP A 91 -17.99 -17.51 12.88
C ASP A 91 -17.91 -18.92 12.28
N PRO A 92 -17.40 -19.93 13.02
CA PRO A 92 -17.39 -21.32 12.55
C PRO A 92 -18.80 -21.97 12.58
N GLY A 93 -19.87 -21.16 12.70
CA GLY A 93 -21.24 -21.57 13.02
C GLY A 93 -22.14 -21.87 11.82
N LEU A 94 -21.69 -21.61 10.58
CA LEU A 94 -22.36 -22.15 9.41
C LEU A 94 -21.76 -23.51 9.07
N ASP A 95 -22.41 -24.57 9.56
CA ASP A 95 -22.19 -25.95 9.15
C ASP A 95 -22.02 -26.03 7.62
N PRO A 96 -20.84 -26.41 7.08
CA PRO A 96 -20.73 -26.69 5.66
C PRO A 96 -21.46 -28.01 5.44
N ALA A 97 -22.70 -27.94 4.96
CA ALA A 97 -23.41 -29.12 4.48
C ALA A 97 -22.45 -29.88 3.52
N PRO A 98 -22.06 -31.13 3.82
CA PRO A 98 -21.42 -31.95 2.83
C PRO A 98 -22.51 -32.37 1.83
N ASP A 99 -22.12 -32.49 0.57
CA ASP A 99 -22.87 -33.10 -0.53
C ASP A 99 -23.65 -32.12 -1.44
N LEU A 100 -22.99 -31.63 -2.51
CA LEU A 100 -23.14 -32.13 -3.89
C LEU A 100 -22.31 -31.24 -4.87
N ALA A 101 -21.44 -31.86 -5.67
CA ALA A 101 -20.58 -31.28 -6.72
C ALA A 101 -21.37 -30.71 -7.94
N PRO A 102 -20.77 -30.30 -9.08
CA PRO A 102 -19.45 -29.71 -9.41
C PRO A 102 -19.56 -28.34 -10.16
N ALA A 103 -18.42 -27.69 -10.39
CA ALA A 103 -18.12 -26.72 -11.46
C ALA A 103 -19.31 -25.99 -12.15
N GLN A 104 -19.59 -24.76 -11.74
CA GLN A 104 -20.00 -23.73 -12.69
C GLN A 104 -18.72 -23.04 -13.17
N ALA A 105 -18.36 -23.25 -14.43
CA ALA A 105 -17.46 -22.37 -15.14
C ALA A 105 -18.01 -20.94 -15.05
N PRO A 106 -17.16 -19.91 -14.91
CA PRO A 106 -17.63 -18.54 -15.03
C PRO A 106 -18.29 -18.36 -16.40
N ASP A 107 -19.47 -17.76 -16.38
CA ASP A 107 -20.17 -17.28 -17.56
C ASP A 107 -19.24 -16.29 -18.31
N PRO A 108 -18.90 -16.51 -19.60
CA PRO A 108 -17.96 -15.65 -20.32
C PRO A 108 -18.51 -14.27 -20.71
N GLU A 109 -19.70 -13.86 -20.23
CA GLU A 109 -20.39 -12.67 -20.71
C GLU A 109 -20.47 -11.49 -19.72
N GLN A 110 -19.69 -11.49 -18.63
CA GLN A 110 -19.52 -10.31 -17.76
C GLN A 110 -18.08 -9.80 -17.77
N ALA A 111 -17.57 -9.45 -18.96
CA ALA A 111 -16.50 -8.47 -19.04
C ALA A 111 -17.11 -7.07 -18.79
N PRO A 112 -16.55 -6.23 -17.90
CA PRO A 112 -16.83 -4.81 -17.99
C PRO A 112 -16.34 -4.33 -19.36
N ASP A 113 -17.22 -3.60 -20.07
CA ASP A 113 -16.92 -2.83 -21.27
C ASP A 113 -15.82 -1.81 -20.95
N LEU A 114 -14.56 -2.26 -20.95
CA LEU A 114 -13.40 -1.40 -20.90
C LEU A 114 -13.02 -1.15 -22.36
N ALA A 115 -13.27 0.10 -22.77
CA ALA A 115 -13.05 0.62 -24.11
C ALA A 115 -11.76 0.10 -24.77
N PRO A 116 -11.75 -0.12 -26.10
CA PRO A 116 -10.55 -0.52 -26.81
C PRO A 116 -9.45 0.51 -26.59
N ALA A 117 -8.27 0.03 -26.19
CA ALA A 117 -7.05 0.82 -26.19
C ALA A 117 -6.89 1.54 -27.55
N PRO A 118 -6.58 2.85 -27.58
CA PRO A 118 -6.32 3.51 -28.84
C PRO A 118 -5.05 2.93 -29.48
N ASP A 119 -5.23 2.44 -30.71
CA ASP A 119 -4.19 2.04 -31.64
C ASP A 119 -3.26 3.24 -31.91
N LEU A 120 -2.13 3.28 -31.21
CA LEU A 120 -1.06 4.27 -31.39
C LEU A 120 -0.06 3.86 -32.50
N ALA A 121 -0.53 3.08 -33.48
CA ALA A 121 0.28 2.59 -34.59
C ALA A 121 -0.22 3.11 -35.94
N SER A 122 -0.53 4.41 -36.06
CA SER A 122 -0.76 5.07 -37.36
C SER A 122 -0.66 6.60 -37.28
N ASP A 123 0.51 7.14 -36.93
CA ASP A 123 0.89 8.50 -37.37
C ASP A 123 2.43 8.71 -37.34
N LEU A 124 3.13 8.05 -38.27
CA LEU A 124 4.55 8.33 -38.58
C LEU A 124 4.71 8.92 -39.99
N ALA A 125 3.74 9.69 -40.48
CA ALA A 125 3.81 10.20 -41.85
C ALA A 125 3.16 11.57 -42.06
N SER A 126 3.62 12.61 -41.35
CA SER A 126 3.81 13.96 -41.93
C SER A 126 4.04 15.01 -40.85
N ALA A 127 5.30 15.38 -40.63
CA ALA A 127 5.64 16.78 -40.34
C ALA A 127 7.12 17.00 -40.66
N SER A 128 7.36 17.83 -41.67
CA SER A 128 8.66 18.29 -42.13
C SER A 128 9.56 18.77 -41.00
N ALA A 129 10.83 18.38 -41.05
CA ALA A 129 11.89 19.03 -40.29
C ALA A 129 11.99 20.52 -40.67
N PRO A 130 12.02 21.45 -39.70
CA PRO A 130 12.63 22.75 -39.92
C PRO A 130 14.13 22.63 -39.64
N ASP A 131 14.90 22.78 -40.72
CA ASP A 131 16.28 23.22 -40.70
C ASP A 131 16.36 24.62 -40.07
N LEU A 132 17.04 24.77 -38.93
CA LEU A 132 17.63 26.04 -38.49
C LEU A 132 18.88 25.77 -37.66
N ALA A 133 20.01 25.88 -38.36
CA ALA A 133 21.29 26.21 -37.75
C ALA A 133 21.22 27.57 -37.00
N SER A 134 22.14 27.71 -36.04
CA SER A 134 22.51 28.96 -35.32
C SER A 134 21.72 29.31 -34.06
N ALA A 135 22.33 29.03 -32.89
CA ALA A 135 22.62 30.08 -31.92
C ALA A 135 23.69 29.61 -30.93
N SER A 136 24.65 30.50 -30.70
CA SER A 136 25.91 30.34 -29.99
C SER A 136 25.77 30.13 -28.48
N ALA A 137 26.83 29.56 -27.90
CA ALA A 137 27.13 29.60 -26.46
C ALA A 137 27.26 31.04 -25.93
N PRO A 138 27.07 31.22 -24.62
CA PRO A 138 28.17 31.69 -23.75
C PRO A 138 28.30 30.72 -22.55
N ASP A 139 29.47 30.15 -22.22
CA ASP A 139 30.66 30.72 -21.55
C ASP A 139 30.37 31.70 -20.40
N GLN A 140 31.05 31.48 -19.27
CA GLN A 140 31.06 32.24 -18.01
C GLN A 140 29.93 31.89 -17.01
N ALA A 141 30.16 31.65 -15.71
CA ALA A 141 31.34 31.85 -14.89
C ALA A 141 31.30 30.94 -13.65
N SER A 142 32.50 30.67 -13.15
CA SER A 142 32.81 30.23 -11.79
C SER A 142 32.09 31.07 -10.72
N ALA A 143 31.60 30.39 -9.68
CA ALA A 143 31.50 30.97 -8.35
C ALA A 143 31.90 29.92 -7.30
N SER A 144 33.21 29.80 -7.09
CA SER A 144 33.76 29.36 -5.80
C SER A 144 33.60 30.49 -4.79
N ALA A 145 33.12 30.16 -3.59
CA ALA A 145 33.55 30.64 -2.26
C ALA A 145 32.37 30.65 -1.27
N PRO A 146 32.62 30.71 0.05
CA PRO A 146 33.58 29.93 0.83
C PRO A 146 32.93 29.28 2.07
N ASP A 147 33.64 28.34 2.68
CA ASP A 147 33.46 27.90 4.07
C ASP A 147 33.96 28.99 5.03
N PRO A 148 33.17 29.35 6.06
CA PRO A 148 33.77 29.78 7.31
C PRO A 148 33.24 28.97 8.50
N ALA A 149 33.91 27.86 8.79
CA ALA A 149 34.03 27.37 10.16
C ALA A 149 34.65 28.48 11.02
N SER A 150 33.80 29.18 11.77
CA SER A 150 34.20 30.06 12.85
C SER A 150 33.14 29.97 13.94
N ASN A 151 33.37 29.06 14.89
CA ASN A 151 32.93 29.32 16.25
C ASN A 151 33.99 28.80 17.21
N GLY A 152 34.92 29.70 17.55
CA GLY A 152 35.74 29.55 18.73
C GLY A 152 34.87 29.70 19.97
N ALA A 153 34.92 28.71 20.86
CA ALA A 153 34.58 28.88 22.27
C ALA A 153 35.80 28.41 23.08
N LEU A 154 36.76 29.32 23.21
CA LEU A 154 37.67 29.35 24.34
C LEU A 154 36.89 30.04 25.47
N GLU A 155 36.64 29.38 26.60
CA GLU A 155 36.85 29.95 27.95
C GLU A 155 36.41 29.00 29.08
N GLY A 156 37.32 28.81 30.05
CA GLY A 156 36.95 28.81 31.46
C GLY A 156 36.69 27.45 32.13
N SER A 157 37.75 26.76 32.57
CA SER A 157 37.66 25.96 33.80
C SER A 157 38.99 25.97 34.53
N ARG A 158 39.03 26.82 35.57
CA ARG A 158 40.07 26.87 36.59
C ARG A 158 40.08 25.55 37.35
N ALA A 159 41.26 24.95 37.50
CA ALA A 159 41.60 24.07 38.61
C ALA A 159 42.50 24.86 39.58
#